data_AF-A0A9D9GUB5-F1
#
_entry.id   AF-A0A9D9GUB5-F1
#
_cell.length_a   1.000
_cell.length_b   1.000
_cell.length_c   1.000
_cell.angle_alpha   90.00
_cell.angle_beta   90.00
_cell.angle_gamma   90.00
#
_symmetry.space_group_name_H-M   'P 1'
#
loop_
_entity.id
_entity.type
_entity.pdbx_description
1 polymer ?
#
loop_
_entity_poly.entity_id
_entity_poly.type
_entity_poly.pdbx_seq_one_letter_code
_entity_poly.pdbx_strand_id
1 'polypeptide(L)'
;MQQNQAPGSTRRVNQTARSRSSFKQEERFYTPEHFERYQGAVRKPFEILAEASDFYVEVRDRDLQKAKARLEEACTLIGANALHSVKYWTTTGREAGRGRGIHRFTVHHYRGEPCFVGCPNPKGRTAARDVPFDLNERAHLFVRQRAPEPKDHSKIFKFLALAFFLLSFGSLSVFSRSLGEPGFFAGLIAMAVCIVAAALLSPGYGTAPYSIKLKEGAVLQEDHHEL
;
A
#
# COMPACT_ATOMS: atom_id res chain seq x y z
N MET A 1 43.21 -25.47 -43.42
CA MET A 1 42.66 -24.40 -42.55
C MET A 1 41.23 -24.19 -43.02
N GLN A 2 40.17 -24.85 -42.50
CA GLN A 2 39.58 -24.72 -41.14
C GLN A 2 39.66 -23.25 -40.69
N GLN A 3 38.60 -22.47 -40.50
CA GLN A 3 37.28 -22.77 -39.92
C GLN A 3 36.22 -21.69 -40.28
N ASN A 4 34.99 -22.17 -40.47
CA ASN A 4 33.72 -21.71 -39.90
C ASN A 4 33.02 -20.42 -40.39
N GLN A 5 31.97 -20.64 -41.18
CA GLN A 5 30.69 -19.93 -41.09
C GLN A 5 30.02 -20.19 -39.72
N ALA A 6 29.38 -19.18 -39.14
CA ALA A 6 28.11 -19.36 -38.44
C ALA A 6 27.29 -18.05 -38.37
N PRO A 7 25.95 -18.11 -38.57
CA PRO A 7 25.04 -16.97 -38.64
C PRO A 7 24.24 -16.74 -37.33
N GLY A 8 23.67 -15.53 -37.21
CA GLY A 8 22.38 -15.27 -36.55
C GLY A 8 22.27 -15.38 -35.02
N SER A 9 21.88 -14.29 -34.36
CA SER A 9 20.94 -14.40 -33.21
C SER A 9 20.14 -13.11 -32.97
N THR A 10 19.21 -12.82 -33.87
CA THR A 10 17.98 -12.10 -33.52
C THR A 10 17.14 -13.03 -32.63
N ARG A 11 17.56 -13.25 -31.38
CA ARG A 11 16.92 -14.22 -30.49
C ARG A 11 17.09 -13.85 -29.02
N ARG A 12 16.50 -12.74 -28.59
CA ARG A 12 16.32 -12.46 -27.15
C ARG A 12 15.14 -11.58 -26.77
N VAL A 13 14.10 -11.51 -27.60
CA VAL A 13 12.86 -10.76 -27.27
C VAL A 13 11.62 -11.68 -27.18
N ASN A 14 11.69 -12.93 -27.66
CA ASN A 14 10.49 -13.79 -27.77
C ASN A 14 10.46 -15.02 -26.84
N GLN A 15 11.23 -15.04 -25.74
CA GLN A 15 11.16 -16.15 -24.77
C GLN A 15 10.23 -15.90 -23.58
N THR A 16 9.85 -14.66 -23.28
CA THR A 16 8.92 -14.37 -22.18
C THR A 16 7.45 -14.52 -22.56
N ALA A 17 7.12 -14.57 -23.85
CA ALA A 17 5.75 -14.75 -24.34
C ALA A 17 5.30 -16.22 -24.43
N ARG A 18 6.15 -17.19 -24.05
CA ARG A 18 5.93 -18.62 -24.32
C ARG A 18 5.33 -19.45 -23.17
N SER A 19 4.81 -18.81 -22.12
CA SER A 19 4.13 -19.52 -21.01
C SER A 19 2.66 -19.14 -20.85
N ARG A 20 2.00 -18.63 -21.89
CA ARG A 20 0.63 -18.08 -21.82
C ARG A 20 -0.48 -18.90 -22.48
N SER A 21 -0.27 -20.12 -22.97
CA SER A 21 -1.31 -20.81 -23.75
C SER A 21 -1.49 -22.32 -23.54
N SER A 22 -1.09 -22.87 -22.40
CA SER A 22 -1.30 -24.31 -22.13
C SER A 22 -1.76 -24.63 -20.71
N PHE A 23 -2.35 -23.66 -20.00
CA PHE A 23 -3.13 -24.01 -18.82
C PHE A 23 -4.42 -24.68 -19.33
N LYS A 24 -4.44 -26.02 -19.37
CA LYS A 24 -5.65 -26.75 -19.74
C LYS A 24 -6.73 -26.37 -18.73
N GLN A 25 -7.88 -25.91 -19.19
CA GLN A 25 -9.03 -25.51 -18.36
C GLN A 25 -9.50 -26.60 -17.36
N GLU A 26 -9.00 -27.83 -17.50
CA GLU A 26 -9.30 -28.98 -16.63
C GLU A 26 -8.30 -29.19 -15.49
N GLU A 27 -7.19 -28.45 -15.43
CA GLU A 27 -6.21 -28.61 -14.35
C GLU A 27 -6.77 -28.14 -13.01
N ARG A 28 -6.60 -28.99 -12.00
CA ARG A 28 -7.02 -28.75 -10.63
C ARG A 28 -5.81 -28.73 -9.72
N PHE A 29 -5.94 -27.98 -8.62
CA PHE A 29 -4.87 -27.72 -7.67
C PHE A 29 -5.33 -27.96 -6.24
N TYR A 30 -4.38 -28.41 -5.42
CA TYR A 30 -4.48 -28.34 -3.98
C TYR A 30 -3.81 -27.06 -3.51
N THR A 31 -4.56 -26.17 -2.87
CA THR A 31 -4.00 -25.00 -2.19
C THR A 31 -3.60 -25.39 -0.77
N PRO A 32 -2.58 -24.75 -0.18
CA PRO A 32 -2.24 -24.97 1.21
C PRO A 32 -3.40 -24.60 2.14
N GLU A 33 -3.55 -25.32 3.25
CA GLU A 33 -4.60 -25.05 4.25
C GLU A 33 -4.28 -23.84 5.13
N HIS A 34 -3.00 -23.49 5.22
CA HIS A 34 -2.49 -22.35 5.96
C HIS A 34 -1.69 -21.44 5.04
N PHE A 35 -1.56 -20.18 5.43
CA PHE A 35 -0.77 -19.22 4.68
C PHE A 35 0.71 -19.60 4.71
N GLU A 36 1.30 -19.79 3.54
CA GLU A 36 2.69 -20.25 3.42
C GLU A 36 3.68 -19.09 3.29
N ARG A 37 4.86 -19.23 3.89
CA ARG A 37 5.94 -18.22 3.83
C ARG A 37 7.23 -18.84 3.33
N TYR A 38 7.76 -18.33 2.23
CA TYR A 38 9.01 -18.77 1.63
C TYR A 38 10.06 -17.65 1.67
N GLN A 39 11.21 -17.93 2.29
CA GLN A 39 12.36 -17.01 2.26
C GLN A 39 13.12 -17.03 0.93
N GLY A 40 12.94 -18.10 0.13
CA GLY A 40 13.58 -18.29 -1.16
C GLY A 40 12.60 -18.90 -2.16
N ALA A 41 13.05 -19.87 -2.95
CA ALA A 41 12.19 -20.58 -3.89
C ALA A 41 11.06 -21.35 -3.16
N VAL A 42 9.89 -21.40 -3.80
CA VAL A 42 8.77 -22.23 -3.36
C VAL A 42 9.21 -23.70 -3.39
N ARG A 43 8.91 -24.44 -2.33
CA ARG A 43 9.31 -25.84 -2.19
C ARG A 43 8.25 -26.75 -2.79
N LYS A 44 8.69 -27.79 -3.50
CA LYS A 44 7.82 -28.87 -3.95
C LYS A 44 7.06 -29.47 -2.75
N PRO A 45 5.78 -29.85 -2.94
CA PRO A 45 5.09 -30.03 -4.23
C PRO A 45 4.36 -28.77 -4.73
N PHE A 46 4.50 -27.63 -4.07
CA PHE A 46 3.83 -26.39 -4.45
C PHE A 46 4.59 -25.66 -5.56
N GLU A 47 3.82 -25.06 -6.46
CA GLU A 47 4.30 -24.22 -7.56
C GLU A 47 3.55 -22.88 -7.53
N ILE A 48 4.20 -21.83 -8.02
CA ILE A 48 3.58 -20.50 -8.15
C ILE A 48 2.61 -20.56 -9.33
N LEU A 49 1.32 -20.39 -9.07
CA LEU A 49 0.26 -20.45 -10.08
C LEU A 49 -0.04 -19.08 -10.67
N ALA A 50 -0.11 -18.05 -9.82
CA ALA A 50 -0.20 -16.65 -10.26
C ALA A 50 1.11 -15.96 -9.90
N GLU A 51 1.70 -15.27 -10.90
CA GLU A 51 3.02 -14.65 -10.79
C GLU A 51 3.16 -13.79 -9.52
N ALA A 52 4.39 -13.77 -9.02
CA ALA A 52 4.86 -12.84 -8.01
C ALA A 52 4.38 -11.44 -8.35
N SER A 53 3.52 -10.84 -7.51
CA SER A 53 2.98 -9.52 -7.84
C SER A 53 4.12 -8.53 -8.13
N ASP A 54 3.88 -7.55 -9.00
CA ASP A 54 4.79 -6.41 -9.20
C ASP A 54 4.94 -5.55 -7.94
N PHE A 55 4.28 -5.95 -6.86
CA PHE A 55 4.32 -5.35 -5.56
C PHE A 55 5.06 -6.21 -4.54
N TYR A 56 5.42 -5.55 -3.45
CA TYR A 56 5.75 -6.20 -2.20
C TYR A 56 4.96 -5.56 -1.08
N VAL A 57 4.65 -6.36 -0.07
CA VAL A 57 4.04 -5.90 1.18
C VAL A 57 5.16 -5.68 2.18
N GLU A 58 5.18 -4.51 2.81
CA GLU A 58 6.10 -4.15 3.87
C GLU A 58 5.32 -3.82 5.15
N VAL A 59 5.71 -4.41 6.27
CA VAL A 59 5.07 -4.24 7.57
C VAL A 59 6.10 -3.86 8.62
N ARG A 60 5.70 -2.99 9.55
CA ARG A 60 6.54 -2.53 10.66
C ARG A 60 5.74 -2.58 11.95
N ASP A 61 6.27 -3.24 12.98
CA ASP A 61 5.67 -3.24 14.31
C ASP A 61 6.74 -3.39 15.40
N ARG A 62 6.46 -2.87 16.60
CA ARG A 62 7.29 -3.11 17.80
C ARG A 62 7.12 -4.52 18.35
N ASP A 63 6.02 -5.20 18.00
CA ASP A 63 5.73 -6.58 18.35
C ASP A 63 5.95 -7.50 17.14
N LEU A 64 6.83 -8.49 17.30
CA LEU A 64 7.19 -9.45 16.27
C LEU A 64 5.98 -10.23 15.73
N GLN A 65 5.08 -10.69 16.61
CA GLN A 65 3.94 -11.51 16.22
C GLN A 65 2.90 -10.67 15.49
N LYS A 66 2.69 -9.42 15.94
CA LYS A 66 1.82 -8.48 15.22
C LYS A 66 2.36 -8.15 13.83
N ALA A 67 3.68 -7.95 13.70
CA ALA A 67 4.28 -7.72 12.38
C ALA A 67 4.06 -8.90 11.42
N LYS A 68 4.21 -10.14 11.93
CA LYS A 68 3.96 -11.37 11.16
C LYS A 68 2.50 -11.53 10.74
N ALA A 69 1.57 -11.32 11.67
CA ALA A 69 0.14 -11.46 11.43
C ALA A 69 -0.35 -10.41 10.42
N ARG A 70 0.08 -9.15 10.58
CA ARG A 70 -0.26 -8.06 9.65
C ARG A 70 0.29 -8.28 8.24
N LEU A 71 1.46 -8.91 8.12
CA LEU A 71 2.03 -9.25 6.82
C LEU A 71 1.15 -10.29 6.10
N GLU A 72 0.72 -11.34 6.81
CA GLU A 72 -0.20 -12.35 6.26
C GLU A 72 -1.56 -11.76 5.93
N GLU A 73 -2.12 -10.97 6.84
CA GLU A 73 -3.41 -10.30 6.66
C GLU A 73 -3.40 -9.41 5.41
N ALA A 74 -2.38 -8.57 5.26
CA ALA A 74 -2.23 -7.70 4.10
C ALA A 74 -2.14 -8.48 2.78
N CYS A 75 -1.44 -9.61 2.75
CA CYS A 75 -1.35 -10.45 1.55
C CYS A 75 -2.66 -11.18 1.26
N THR A 76 -3.33 -11.67 2.31
CA THR A 76 -4.63 -12.34 2.20
C THR A 76 -5.70 -11.40 1.65
N LEU A 77 -5.68 -10.12 2.04
CA LEU A 77 -6.60 -9.10 1.52
C LEU A 77 -6.45 -8.88 0.00
N ILE A 78 -5.23 -9.02 -0.53
CA ILE A 78 -4.95 -8.96 -1.98
C ILE A 78 -5.37 -10.26 -2.68
N GLY A 79 -5.66 -11.33 -1.93
CA GLY A 79 -6.05 -12.64 -2.46
C GLY A 79 -4.91 -13.63 -2.60
N ALA A 80 -3.73 -13.31 -2.06
CA ALA A 80 -2.61 -14.24 -2.01
C ALA A 80 -2.84 -15.31 -0.93
N ASN A 81 -2.33 -16.51 -1.16
CA ASN A 81 -2.33 -17.61 -0.17
C ASN A 81 -0.91 -17.93 0.32
N ALA A 82 0.10 -17.27 -0.24
CA ALA A 82 1.49 -17.41 0.14
C ALA A 82 2.28 -16.11 -0.05
N LEU A 83 3.45 -16.08 0.59
CA LEU A 83 4.46 -15.04 0.46
C LEU A 83 5.77 -15.68 0.03
N HIS A 84 6.45 -15.10 -0.95
CA HIS A 84 7.81 -15.49 -1.31
C HIS A 84 8.80 -14.34 -1.13
N SER A 85 10.09 -14.66 -1.23
CA SER A 85 11.19 -13.70 -1.05
C SER A 85 11.09 -12.92 0.28
N VAL A 86 10.63 -13.59 1.34
CA VAL A 86 10.40 -12.94 2.64
C VAL A 86 11.73 -12.50 3.26
N LYS A 87 11.84 -11.19 3.51
CA LYS A 87 12.96 -10.55 4.20
C LYS A 87 12.53 -10.06 5.57
N TYR A 88 13.42 -10.24 6.53
CA TYR A 88 13.24 -9.78 7.91
C TYR A 88 14.46 -8.97 8.33
N TRP A 89 14.22 -7.81 8.93
CA TRP A 89 15.25 -7.01 9.57
C TRP A 89 14.69 -6.26 10.78
N THR A 90 15.59 -5.76 11.62
CA THR A 90 15.22 -4.99 12.81
C THR A 90 15.89 -3.64 12.81
N THR A 91 15.21 -2.66 13.38
CA THR A 91 15.81 -1.36 13.72
C THR A 91 15.57 -1.09 15.18
N THR A 92 16.56 -0.56 15.89
CA THR A 92 16.42 -0.16 17.29
C THR A 92 16.26 1.34 17.40
N GLY A 93 15.49 1.77 18.41
CA GLY A 93 15.24 3.18 18.69
C GLY A 93 15.31 3.45 20.19
N ARG A 94 15.37 4.73 20.52
CA ARG A 94 15.38 5.22 21.90
C ARG A 94 14.36 6.32 22.02
N GLU A 95 13.49 6.25 23.03
CA GLU A 95 12.50 7.29 23.33
C GLU A 95 12.62 7.71 24.79
N ALA A 96 12.33 8.98 25.06
CA ALA A 96 12.22 9.47 26.42
C ALA A 96 11.03 8.78 27.10
N GLY A 97 11.29 8.18 28.26
CA GLY A 97 10.22 7.61 29.08
C GLY A 97 9.32 8.66 29.66
N ARG A 98 8.15 8.25 30.16
CA ARG A 98 7.25 9.11 30.95
C ARG A 98 7.81 9.46 32.35
N GLY A 99 9.11 9.23 32.60
CA GLY A 99 9.80 9.46 33.87
C GLY A 99 11.31 9.69 33.64
N ARG A 100 12.16 9.40 34.64
CA ARG A 100 13.62 9.51 34.52
C ARG A 100 14.21 8.25 33.89
N GLY A 101 14.14 8.13 32.56
CA GLY A 101 14.75 7.00 31.86
C GLY A 101 14.63 7.08 30.34
N ILE A 102 15.57 6.44 29.64
CA ILE A 102 15.52 6.25 28.19
C ILE A 102 15.02 4.84 27.92
N HIS A 103 13.86 4.71 27.28
CA HIS A 103 13.35 3.41 26.84
C HIS A 103 13.99 3.04 25.51
N ARG A 104 14.48 1.81 25.42
CA ARG A 104 14.97 1.23 24.16
C ARG A 104 13.86 0.35 23.60
N PHE A 105 13.61 0.47 22.31
CA PHE A 105 12.64 -0.39 21.62
C PHE A 105 13.25 -0.94 20.34
N THR A 106 12.71 -2.07 19.91
CA THR A 106 13.03 -2.69 18.62
C THR A 106 11.79 -2.61 17.74
N VAL A 107 11.99 -2.28 16.47
CA VAL A 107 10.97 -2.35 15.43
C VAL A 107 11.34 -3.51 14.52
N HIS A 108 10.40 -4.42 14.36
CA HIS A 108 10.48 -5.57 13.48
C HIS A 108 9.91 -5.17 12.11
N HIS A 109 10.71 -5.37 11.07
CA HIS A 109 10.32 -5.10 9.70
C HIS A 109 10.22 -6.41 8.94
N TYR A 110 9.14 -6.57 8.22
CA TYR A 110 8.93 -7.67 7.30
C TYR A 110 8.64 -7.13 5.91
N ARG A 111 9.24 -7.77 4.91
CA ARG A 111 8.92 -7.54 3.50
C ARG A 111 8.72 -8.88 2.83
N GLY A 112 7.74 -8.98 1.95
CA GLY A 112 7.65 -10.13 1.05
C GLY A 112 6.74 -9.85 -0.13
N GLU A 113 6.83 -10.73 -1.11
CA GLU A 113 6.09 -10.64 -2.35
C GLU A 113 4.89 -11.58 -2.28
N PRO A 114 3.65 -11.07 -2.38
CA PRO A 114 2.46 -11.90 -2.34
C PRO A 114 2.37 -12.73 -3.62
N CYS A 115 2.02 -14.01 -3.47
CA CYS A 115 1.82 -14.93 -4.58
C CYS A 115 0.70 -15.92 -4.29
N PHE A 116 0.22 -16.59 -5.34
CA PHE A 116 -0.70 -17.70 -5.22
C PHE A 116 0.03 -19.00 -5.57
N VAL A 117 0.10 -19.93 -4.62
CA VAL A 117 0.71 -21.25 -4.81
C VAL A 117 -0.32 -22.36 -4.79
N GLY A 118 -0.02 -23.44 -5.51
CA GLY A 118 -0.80 -24.67 -5.46
C GLY A 118 0.00 -25.86 -5.97
N CYS A 119 -0.45 -27.05 -5.58
CA CYS A 119 0.09 -28.32 -6.04
C CYS A 119 -0.83 -28.87 -7.14
N PRO A 120 -0.33 -29.11 -8.36
CA PRO A 120 -1.12 -29.77 -9.41
C PRO A 120 -1.65 -31.11 -8.91
N ASN A 121 -2.96 -31.32 -8.97
CA ASN A 121 -3.60 -32.55 -8.54
C ASN A 121 -4.94 -32.73 -9.26
N PRO A 122 -5.18 -33.84 -9.99
CA PRO A 122 -6.45 -34.09 -10.68
C PRO A 122 -7.68 -34.07 -9.75
N LYS A 123 -7.49 -34.36 -8.46
CA LYS A 123 -8.53 -34.33 -7.42
C LYS A 123 -8.51 -33.03 -6.59
N GLY A 124 -7.77 -32.01 -7.04
CA GLY A 124 -7.69 -30.71 -6.39
C GLY A 124 -9.06 -30.04 -6.25
N ARG A 125 -9.19 -29.19 -5.23
CA ARG A 125 -10.43 -28.45 -4.96
C ARG A 125 -10.54 -27.16 -5.77
N THR A 126 -9.40 -26.58 -6.14
CA THR A 126 -9.33 -25.32 -6.87
C THR A 126 -9.12 -25.61 -8.35
N ALA A 127 -10.03 -25.18 -9.23
CA ALA A 127 -9.80 -25.29 -10.67
C ALA A 127 -8.88 -24.16 -11.15
N ALA A 128 -8.16 -24.38 -12.26
CA ALA A 128 -7.33 -23.37 -12.89
C ALA A 128 -8.04 -22.02 -13.08
N ARG A 129 -9.30 -22.04 -13.49
CA ARG A 129 -10.13 -20.84 -13.70
C ARG A 129 -10.43 -20.04 -12.42
N ASP A 130 -10.31 -20.68 -11.25
CA ASP A 130 -10.61 -20.06 -9.95
C ASP A 130 -9.34 -19.49 -9.29
N VAL A 131 -8.17 -19.64 -9.94
CA VAL A 131 -6.91 -19.05 -9.48
C VAL A 131 -6.96 -17.54 -9.72
N PRO A 132 -6.69 -16.69 -8.70
CA PRO A 132 -6.68 -15.24 -8.86
C PRO A 132 -5.41 -14.82 -9.62
N PHE A 133 -5.47 -14.79 -10.94
CA PHE A 133 -4.37 -14.29 -11.79
C PHE A 133 -4.24 -12.76 -11.77
N ASP A 134 -5.26 -12.07 -11.25
CA ASP A 134 -5.40 -10.62 -11.14
C ASP A 134 -4.79 -10.02 -9.86
N LEU A 135 -3.86 -10.73 -9.19
CA LEU A 135 -3.23 -10.27 -7.94
C LEU A 135 -2.67 -8.85 -8.04
N ASN A 136 -2.10 -8.48 -9.19
CA ASN A 136 -1.60 -7.14 -9.46
C ASN A 136 -2.73 -6.10 -9.44
N GLU A 137 -3.80 -6.32 -10.19
CA GLU A 137 -4.96 -5.42 -10.23
C GLU A 137 -5.59 -5.27 -8.85
N ARG A 138 -5.71 -6.37 -8.10
CA ARG A 138 -6.22 -6.36 -6.73
C ARG A 138 -5.32 -5.57 -5.79
N ALA A 139 -4.00 -5.67 -5.94
CA ALA A 139 -3.04 -4.85 -5.19
C ALA A 139 -3.18 -3.36 -5.55
N HIS A 140 -3.36 -3.03 -6.84
CA HIS A 140 -3.63 -1.66 -7.30
C HIS A 140 -4.92 -1.10 -6.69
N LEU A 141 -6.03 -1.85 -6.76
CA LEU A 141 -7.31 -1.45 -6.17
C LEU A 141 -7.18 -1.25 -4.67
N PHE A 142 -6.47 -2.14 -3.99
CA PHE A 142 -6.24 -2.01 -2.55
C PHE A 142 -5.44 -0.75 -2.19
N VAL A 143 -4.36 -0.46 -2.94
CA VAL A 143 -3.58 0.78 -2.76
C VAL A 143 -4.43 2.00 -3.05
N ARG A 144 -5.24 1.99 -4.12
CA ARG A 144 -6.10 3.11 -4.52
C ARG A 144 -7.22 3.39 -3.52
N GLN A 145 -7.85 2.35 -2.98
CA GLN A 145 -8.89 2.46 -1.95
C GLN A 145 -8.34 2.98 -0.61
N ARG A 146 -7.05 2.78 -0.34
CA ARG A 146 -6.37 3.26 0.87
C ARG A 146 -5.52 4.50 0.70
N ALA A 147 -5.27 4.91 -0.54
CA ALA A 147 -4.68 6.21 -0.79
C ALA A 147 -5.59 7.21 -0.08
N PRO A 148 -5.06 8.05 0.83
CA PRO A 148 -5.87 9.11 1.40
C PRO A 148 -6.44 9.89 0.22
N GLU A 149 -7.76 10.10 0.19
CA GLU A 149 -8.38 10.88 -0.89
C GLU A 149 -7.53 12.14 -1.11
N PRO A 150 -7.26 12.51 -2.38
CA PRO A 150 -6.51 13.72 -2.66
C PRO A 150 -7.18 14.84 -1.90
N LYS A 151 -6.45 15.39 -0.92
CA LYS A 151 -6.97 16.39 0.01
C LYS A 151 -7.59 17.50 -0.83
N ASP A 152 -8.91 17.63 -0.77
CA ASP A 152 -9.58 18.79 -1.35
C ASP A 152 -9.29 19.99 -0.44
N HIS A 153 -8.06 20.48 -0.54
CA HIS A 153 -7.55 21.66 0.14
C HIS A 153 -8.39 22.90 -0.18
N SER A 154 -9.24 22.85 -1.21
CA SER A 154 -10.17 23.92 -1.55
C SER A 154 -11.12 24.24 -0.40
N LYS A 155 -11.59 23.23 0.35
CA LYS A 155 -12.52 23.45 1.47
C LYS A 155 -11.83 24.15 2.64
N ILE A 156 -10.64 23.66 3.03
CA ILE A 156 -9.84 24.26 4.11
C ILE A 156 -9.41 25.68 3.74
N PHE A 157 -8.96 25.89 2.50
CA PHE A 157 -8.55 27.21 2.01
C PHE A 157 -9.73 28.20 1.95
N LYS A 158 -10.93 27.75 1.55
CA LYS A 158 -12.16 28.57 1.60
C LYS A 158 -12.51 29.00 3.03
N PHE A 159 -12.41 28.10 4.01
CA PHE A 159 -12.63 28.44 5.42
C PHE A 159 -11.58 29.40 5.97
N LEU A 160 -10.30 29.22 5.61
CA LEU A 160 -9.22 30.11 6.03
C LEU A 160 -9.37 31.51 5.42
N ALA A 161 -9.74 31.59 4.13
CA ALA A 161 -10.01 32.84 3.44
C ALA A 161 -11.22 33.57 4.04
N LEU A 162 -12.30 32.86 4.39
CA LEU A 162 -13.47 33.43 5.06
C LEU A 162 -13.11 33.97 6.45
N ALA A 163 -12.32 33.22 7.24
CA ALA A 163 -11.85 33.67 8.55
C ALA A 163 -11.00 34.95 8.45
N PHE A 164 -10.09 35.01 7.46
CA PHE A 164 -9.27 36.21 7.21
C PHE A 164 -10.12 37.41 6.76
N PHE A 165 -11.13 37.19 5.91
CA PHE A 165 -12.06 38.22 5.48
C PHE A 165 -12.87 38.79 6.66
N LEU A 166 -13.39 37.92 7.53
CA LEU A 166 -14.14 38.34 8.73
C LEU A 166 -13.25 39.09 9.73
N LEU A 167 -11.99 38.66 9.91
CA LEU A 167 -11.03 39.35 10.77
C LEU A 167 -10.68 40.74 10.23
N SER A 168 -10.56 40.86 8.90
CA SER A 168 -10.28 42.13 8.21
C SER A 168 -11.46 43.10 8.30
N PHE A 169 -12.69 42.60 8.15
CA PHE A 169 -13.90 43.43 8.33
C PHE A 169 -14.08 43.86 9.79
N GLY A 170 -13.80 42.96 10.74
CA GLY A 170 -13.79 43.27 12.17
C GLY A 170 -12.75 44.33 12.55
N SER A 171 -11.53 44.26 12.01
CA SER A 171 -10.49 45.24 12.31
C SER A 171 -10.73 46.61 11.66
N LEU A 172 -11.31 46.66 10.45
CA LEU A 172 -11.76 47.92 9.84
C LEU A 172 -12.87 48.59 10.67
N SER A 173 -13.77 47.81 11.29
CA SER A 173 -14.83 48.36 12.15
C SER A 173 -14.28 49.06 13.40
N VAL A 174 -13.20 48.55 13.99
CA VAL A 174 -12.51 49.15 15.15
C VAL A 174 -11.80 50.46 14.79
N PHE A 175 -11.31 50.59 13.55
CA PHE A 175 -10.66 51.84 13.10
C PHE A 175 -11.68 52.96 12.83
N SER A 176 -12.95 52.61 12.60
CA SER A 176 -14.01 53.57 12.27
C SER A 176 -14.76 54.15 13.49
N ARG A 177 -14.70 53.50 14.67
CA ARG A 177 -15.34 54.00 15.91
C ARG A 177 -14.58 53.59 17.17
N SER A 178 -14.47 54.57 18.07
CA SER A 178 -13.91 54.53 19.42
C SER A 178 -14.02 53.17 20.14
N LEU A 179 -12.89 52.75 20.72
CA LEU A 179 -12.69 51.61 21.63
C LEU A 179 -13.92 51.30 22.48
N GLY A 180 -14.65 50.21 22.18
CA GLY A 180 -15.68 49.73 23.10
C GLY A 180 -16.76 48.79 22.59
N GLU A 181 -16.84 48.43 21.30
CA GLU A 181 -17.99 47.67 20.80
C GLU A 181 -17.78 46.14 20.63
N PRO A 182 -18.83 45.34 20.88
CA PRO A 182 -18.82 43.87 20.90
C PRO A 182 -18.41 43.19 19.57
N GLY A 183 -18.31 43.95 18.47
CA GLY A 183 -17.94 43.43 17.15
C GLY A 183 -16.54 42.83 17.07
N PHE A 184 -15.57 43.39 17.81
CA PHE A 184 -14.20 42.84 17.84
C PHE A 184 -14.17 41.44 18.49
N PHE A 185 -14.88 41.27 19.60
CA PHE A 185 -14.99 39.99 20.29
C PHE A 185 -15.75 38.96 19.44
N ALA A 186 -16.81 39.37 18.74
CA ALA A 186 -17.52 38.51 17.81
C ALA A 186 -16.62 37.99 16.68
N GLY A 187 -15.74 38.85 16.13
CA GLY A 187 -14.75 38.46 15.11
C GLY A 187 -13.72 37.45 15.62
N LEU A 188 -13.20 37.64 16.83
CA LEU A 188 -12.27 36.69 17.47
C LEU A 188 -12.94 35.33 17.74
N ILE A 189 -14.18 35.33 18.22
CA ILE A 189 -14.95 34.11 18.47
C ILE A 189 -15.19 33.35 17.15
N ALA A 190 -15.59 34.06 16.09
CA ALA A 190 -15.79 33.44 14.77
C ALA A 190 -14.49 32.81 14.22
N MET A 191 -13.35 33.49 14.38
CA MET A 191 -12.05 32.97 13.95
C MET A 191 -11.64 31.71 14.74
N ALA A 192 -11.83 31.71 16.06
CA ALA A 192 -11.57 30.54 16.89
C ALA A 192 -12.45 29.34 16.48
N VAL A 193 -13.74 29.57 16.18
CA VAL A 193 -14.65 28.53 15.68
C VAL A 193 -14.18 27.97 14.33
N CYS A 194 -13.72 28.82 13.41
CA CYS A 194 -13.17 28.38 12.12
C CYS A 194 -11.90 27.53 12.28
N ILE A 195 -11.00 27.90 13.20
CA ILE A 195 -9.78 27.13 13.49
C ILE A 195 -10.13 25.76 14.09
N VAL A 196 -11.06 25.72 15.05
CA VAL A 196 -11.51 24.47 15.66
C VAL A 196 -12.22 23.58 14.64
N ALA A 197 -13.09 24.15 13.79
CA ALA A 197 -13.75 23.41 12.72
C ALA A 197 -12.74 22.84 11.71
N ALA A 198 -11.70 23.59 11.33
CA ALA A 198 -10.64 23.11 10.46
C ALA A 198 -9.82 21.98 11.11
N ALA A 199 -9.54 22.08 12.42
CA ALA A 199 -8.85 21.04 13.18
C ALA A 199 -9.70 19.76 13.32
N LEU A 200 -11.03 19.89 13.49
CA LEU A 200 -11.96 18.76 13.57
C LEU A 200 -12.22 18.09 12.21
N LEU A 201 -12.17 18.87 11.13
CA LEU A 201 -12.28 18.38 9.75
C LEU A 201 -10.95 17.83 9.21
N SER A 202 -9.87 17.90 9.99
CA SER A 202 -8.59 17.29 9.64
C SER A 202 -8.70 15.77 9.84
N PRO A 203 -8.77 14.95 8.77
CA PRO A 203 -8.79 13.51 8.94
C PRO A 203 -7.53 13.07 9.71
N GLY A 204 -7.73 12.35 10.80
CA GLY A 204 -6.65 11.85 11.65
C GLY A 204 -5.68 11.01 10.82
N TYR A 205 -4.39 11.36 10.89
CA TYR A 205 -3.31 10.62 10.24
C TYR A 205 -3.14 9.25 10.91
N GLY A 206 -3.97 8.28 10.55
CA GLY A 206 -3.68 6.88 10.75
C GLY A 206 -2.70 6.42 9.69
N THR A 207 -1.41 6.42 9.97
CA THR A 207 -0.46 5.69 9.12
C THR A 207 -0.85 4.21 9.18
N ALA A 208 -1.30 3.65 8.06
CA ALA A 208 -1.66 2.25 7.98
C ALA A 208 -0.47 1.39 8.46
N PRO A 209 -0.71 0.31 9.22
CA PRO A 209 0.36 -0.49 9.84
C PRO A 209 1.19 -1.32 8.85
N TYR A 210 0.91 -1.19 7.54
CA TYR A 210 1.62 -1.82 6.44
C TYR A 210 1.49 -0.97 5.17
N SER A 211 2.48 -1.09 4.28
CA SER A 211 2.52 -0.43 2.98
C SER A 211 2.70 -1.46 1.88
N ILE A 212 1.86 -1.37 0.85
CA ILE A 212 2.05 -2.10 -0.41
C ILE A 212 2.78 -1.15 -1.35
N LYS A 213 3.88 -1.58 -1.94
CA LYS A 213 4.72 -0.76 -2.82
C LYS A 213 5.03 -1.52 -4.09
N LEU A 214 5.05 -0.79 -5.20
CA LEU A 214 5.50 -1.29 -6.49
C LEU A 214 7.01 -1.58 -6.42
N LYS A 215 7.47 -2.64 -7.09
CA LYS A 215 8.89 -2.92 -7.30
C LYS A 215 9.47 -1.85 -8.22
N GLU A 216 10.71 -1.43 -7.93
CA GLU A 216 11.43 -0.50 -8.81
C GLU A 216 11.58 -1.12 -10.20
N GLY A 217 11.10 -0.43 -11.24
CA GLY A 217 11.14 -0.89 -12.63
C GLY A 217 9.88 -1.58 -13.16
N ALA A 218 8.85 -1.80 -12.33
CA ALA A 218 7.54 -2.22 -12.82
C ALA A 218 6.85 -1.01 -13.48
N VAL A 219 6.47 -1.14 -14.76
CA VAL A 219 5.75 -0.12 -15.50
C VAL A 219 4.26 -0.24 -15.14
N LEU A 220 3.67 0.86 -14.68
CA LEU A 220 2.22 0.97 -14.57
C LEU A 220 1.66 0.84 -15.99
N GLN A 221 0.93 -0.24 -16.26
CA GLN A 221 0.16 -0.34 -17.47
C GLN A 221 -1.03 0.62 -17.31
N GLU A 222 -0.85 1.87 -17.75
CA GLU A 222 -1.95 2.82 -17.86
C GLU A 222 -2.88 2.31 -18.96
N ASP A 223 -4.01 1.75 -18.56
CA ASP A 223 -5.11 1.45 -19.47
C ASP A 223 -5.65 2.77 -20.01
N HIS A 224 -5.12 3.18 -21.16
CA HIS A 224 -5.76 4.16 -22.03
C HIS A 224 -7.03 3.51 -22.60
N HIS A 225 -8.12 3.59 -21.83
CA HIS A 225 -9.45 3.57 -22.41
C HIS A 225 -9.67 4.92 -23.10
N GLU A 226 -9.24 5.01 -24.36
CA GLU A 226 -9.81 5.99 -25.29
C GLU A 226 -11.27 5.57 -25.55
N LEU A 227 -12.20 6.46 -25.19
CA LEU A 227 -13.61 6.43 -25.58
C LEU A 227 -13.76 6.91 -27.03
#